data_AF-A0A2I0UYT9-F1
#
_entry.id   AF-A0A2I0UYT9-F1
#
_cell.length_a   1.000
_cell.length_b   1.000
_cell.length_c   1.000
_cell.angle_alpha   90.00
_cell.angle_beta   90.00
_cell.angle_gamma   90.00
#
_symmetry.space_group_name_H-M   'P 1'
#
loop_
_entity.id
_entity.type
_entity.pdbx_description
1 polymer ?
#
loop_
_entity_poly.entity_id
_entity_poly.type
_entity_poly.pdbx_seq_one_letter_code
_entity_poly.pdbx_strand_id
1 'polypeptide(L)'
;MLEFIINFLSNTYVGQPTLHTRKIDQNIARLQHYDWFHDIYHHDQYRSLFFANRHVRKYLQSNARVKRMMKNKQEQERFLQFLHKQSKERGQKNCKQ
;
A
#
# COMPACT_ATOMS: atom_id res chain seq x y z
N MET A 1 -9.01 23.79 -8.08
CA MET A 1 -8.56 23.13 -6.82
C MET A 1 -8.82 21.62 -6.88
N LEU A 2 -8.23 20.93 -7.86
CA LEU A 2 -8.17 19.46 -7.94
C LEU A 2 -7.29 19.06 -9.14
N GLU A 3 -5.98 19.26 -9.03
CA GLU A 3 -5.03 18.73 -10.02
C GLU A 3 -3.83 18.18 -9.26
N PHE A 4 -3.81 16.86 -9.11
CA PHE A 4 -2.59 16.17 -8.73
C PHE A 4 -2.64 14.71 -9.23
N ILE A 5 -2.49 14.57 -10.55
CA ILE A 5 -2.06 13.33 -11.19
C ILE A 5 -0.59 13.14 -10.80
N ILE A 6 -0.29 12.26 -9.82
CA ILE A 6 1.09 11.84 -9.56
C ILE A 6 1.35 10.50 -10.22
N ASN A 7 2.16 10.55 -11.27
CA ASN A 7 3.00 9.48 -11.82
C ASN A 7 3.23 8.32 -10.83
N PHE A 8 2.52 7.20 -11.05
CA PHE A 8 2.76 5.95 -10.32
C PHE A 8 3.79 5.05 -11.04
N LEU A 9 4.48 5.55 -12.06
CA LEU A 9 5.38 4.76 -12.92
C LEU A 9 6.75 5.41 -13.18
N SER A 10 7.32 6.17 -12.25
CA SER A 10 8.76 6.49 -12.32
C SER A 10 9.57 5.41 -11.59
N ASN A 11 9.90 4.35 -12.33
CA ASN A 11 10.86 3.34 -11.91
C ASN A 11 12.31 3.86 -12.04
N THR A 12 12.58 5.03 -11.46
CA THR A 12 13.91 5.64 -11.48
C THR A 12 14.73 5.10 -10.31
N TYR A 13 15.65 4.20 -10.62
CA TYR A 13 16.64 3.56 -9.75
C TYR A 13 17.74 4.54 -9.30
N VAL A 14 17.37 5.69 -8.71
CA VAL A 14 18.35 6.65 -8.17
C VAL A 14 17.94 6.98 -6.73
N GLY A 15 18.66 6.40 -5.76
CA GLY A 15 18.58 6.75 -4.34
C GLY A 15 17.21 6.59 -3.69
N GLN A 16 16.68 5.36 -3.59
CA GLN A 16 15.42 5.18 -2.86
C GLN A 16 15.64 5.33 -1.35
N PRO A 17 14.83 6.14 -0.63
CA PRO A 17 14.89 6.22 0.83
C PRO A 17 14.66 4.83 1.41
N THR A 18 15.47 4.48 2.40
CA THR A 18 15.37 3.21 3.11
C THR A 18 13.96 3.04 3.68
N LEU A 19 13.44 1.81 3.61
CA LEU A 19 12.15 1.51 4.22
C LEU A 19 12.30 1.57 5.74
N HIS A 20 11.53 2.45 6.39
CA HIS A 20 11.51 2.54 7.84
C HIS A 20 10.49 1.55 8.40
N THR A 21 10.89 0.29 8.58
CA THR A 21 10.03 -0.82 9.01
C THR A 21 9.17 -0.45 10.24
N ARG A 22 9.78 0.07 11.31
CA ARG A 22 9.05 0.51 12.52
C ARG A 22 7.95 1.52 12.23
N LYS A 23 8.17 2.46 11.31
CA LYS A 23 7.17 3.47 10.92
C LYS A 23 6.03 2.86 10.14
N ILE A 24 6.33 1.90 9.27
CA ILE A 24 5.34 1.16 8.50
C ILE A 24 4.47 0.33 9.45
N ASP A 25 5.09 -0.41 10.36
CA ASP A 25 4.38 -1.26 11.32
C ASP A 25 3.45 -0.43 12.23
N GLN A 26 3.92 0.73 12.71
CA GLN A 26 3.08 1.67 13.46
C GLN A 26 1.88 2.18 12.65
N ASN A 27 2.06 2.45 11.36
CA ASN A 27 0.97 2.90 10.50
C ASN A 27 -0.01 1.77 10.17
N ILE A 28 0.48 0.53 10.00
CA ILE A 28 -0.35 -0.65 9.85
C ILE A 28 -1.18 -0.86 11.12
N ALA A 29 -0.56 -0.84 12.30
CA ALA A 29 -1.26 -0.98 13.58
C ALA A 29 -2.37 0.08 13.75
N ARG A 30 -2.11 1.33 13.36
CA ARG A 30 -3.13 2.39 13.36
C ARG A 30 -4.30 2.09 12.44
N LEU A 31 -4.03 1.58 11.24
CA LEU A 31 -5.08 1.25 10.27
C LEU A 31 -5.87 0.01 10.68
N GLN A 32 -5.25 -0.97 11.36
CA GLN A 32 -5.93 -2.18 11.84
C GLN A 32 -7.04 -1.90 12.86
N HIS A 33 -7.09 -0.73 13.48
CA HIS A 33 -8.22 -0.31 14.31
C HIS A 33 -9.49 0.04 13.53
N TYR A 34 -9.43 0.06 12.19
CA TYR A 34 -10.57 0.31 11.32
C TYR A 34 -10.98 -0.97 10.61
N ASP A 35 -12.26 -1.33 10.70
CA ASP A 35 -12.82 -2.59 10.18
C ASP A 35 -12.44 -2.84 8.70
N TRP A 36 -12.60 -1.82 7.85
CA TRP A 36 -12.27 -1.94 6.42
C TRP A 36 -10.83 -2.36 6.15
N PHE A 37 -9.89 -1.96 7.00
CA PHE A 37 -8.48 -2.31 6.85
C PHE A 37 -8.17 -3.63 7.57
N HIS A 38 -8.82 -3.88 8.71
CA HIS A 38 -8.71 -5.16 9.42
C HIS A 38 -9.05 -6.33 8.48
N ASP A 39 -10.19 -6.24 7.79
CA ASP A 39 -10.67 -7.29 6.88
C ASP A 39 -9.65 -7.61 5.79
N ILE A 40 -9.10 -6.59 5.12
CA ILE A 40 -8.10 -6.80 4.06
C ILE A 40 -6.75 -7.25 4.57
N TYR A 41 -6.38 -6.88 5.80
CA TYR A 41 -5.11 -7.29 6.39
C TYR A 41 -5.10 -8.78 6.71
N HIS A 42 -6.24 -9.32 7.15
CA HIS A 42 -6.42 -10.73 7.45
C HIS A 42 -6.77 -11.59 6.23
N HIS A 43 -7.17 -10.97 5.11
CA HIS A 43 -7.46 -11.67 3.88
C HIS A 43 -6.18 -12.21 3.20
N ASP A 44 -6.11 -13.54 2.98
CA ASP A 44 -4.90 -14.23 2.48
C ASP A 44 -4.36 -13.67 1.16
N GLN A 45 -5.26 -13.27 0.25
CA GLN A 45 -4.92 -12.62 -1.02
C GLN A 45 -3.97 -11.43 -0.84
N TYR A 46 -4.17 -10.61 0.19
CA TYR A 46 -3.44 -9.35 0.40
C TYR A 46 -2.42 -9.43 1.52
N ARG A 47 -2.61 -10.34 2.50
CA ARG A 47 -1.76 -10.48 3.68
C ARG A 47 -0.27 -10.48 3.34
N SER A 48 0.13 -11.30 2.37
CA SER A 48 1.52 -11.42 1.93
C SER A 48 2.11 -10.11 1.36
N LEU A 49 1.27 -9.24 0.76
CA LEU A 49 1.73 -7.98 0.18
C LEU A 49 2.21 -7.00 1.24
N PHE A 50 1.60 -6.99 2.42
CA PHE A 50 2.01 -6.12 3.52
C PHE A 50 3.44 -6.43 4.02
N PHE A 51 3.89 -7.68 3.86
CA PHE A 51 5.22 -8.13 4.28
C PHE A 51 6.24 -8.12 3.15
N ALA A 52 5.88 -8.64 1.98
CA ALA A 52 6.83 -8.88 0.89
C ALA A 52 6.83 -7.78 -0.18
N ASN A 53 5.73 -7.07 -0.39
CA ASN A 53 5.64 -6.11 -1.48
C ASN A 53 6.21 -4.75 -1.10
N ARG A 54 7.35 -4.40 -1.71
CA ARG A 54 8.07 -3.15 -1.46
C ARG A 54 7.23 -1.90 -1.76
N HIS A 55 6.40 -1.93 -2.81
CA HIS A 55 5.54 -0.79 -3.17
C HIS A 55 4.46 -0.57 -2.12
N VAL A 56 3.81 -1.65 -1.64
CA VAL A 56 2.82 -1.58 -0.56
C VAL A 56 3.44 -1.03 0.72
N ARG A 57 4.60 -1.54 1.10
CA ARG A 57 5.35 -1.07 2.28
C ARG A 57 5.74 0.40 2.17
N LYS A 58 6.25 0.83 1.01
CA LYS A 58 6.56 2.24 0.73
C LYS A 58 5.32 3.12 0.76
N TYR A 59 4.18 2.61 0.30
CA TYR A 59 2.90 3.34 0.31
C TYR A 59 2.47 3.68 1.74
N LEU A 60 2.59 2.71 2.65
CA LEU A 60 2.22 2.78 4.07
C LEU A 60 3.22 3.55 4.94
N GLN A 61 4.44 3.79 4.47
CA GLN A 61 5.44 4.61 5.18
C GLN A 61 5.01 6.08 5.34
N SER A 62 4.09 6.58 4.50
CA SER A 62 3.66 7.98 4.54
C SER A 62 2.54 8.22 5.57
N ASN A 63 2.88 8.88 6.68
CA ASN A 63 1.91 9.27 7.72
C ASN A 63 0.79 10.15 7.16
N ALA A 64 1.11 11.09 6.26
CA ALA A 64 0.11 11.96 5.65
C ALA A 64 -0.90 11.16 4.84
N ARG A 65 -0.43 10.16 4.08
CA ARG A 65 -1.30 9.28 3.30
C ARG A 65 -2.18 8.40 4.19
N VAL A 66 -1.59 7.81 5.23
CA VAL A 66 -2.31 6.99 6.22
C VAL A 66 -3.41 7.80 6.89
N LYS A 67 -3.11 9.03 7.35
CA LYS A 67 -4.10 9.95 7.93
C LYS A 67 -5.24 10.28 6.95
N ARG A 68 -4.97 10.37 5.66
CA ARG A 68 -6.02 10.57 4.64
C ARG A 68 -6.91 9.34 4.48
N MET A 69 -6.31 8.14 4.41
CA MET A 69 -7.06 6.87 4.32
C MET A 69 -7.96 6.64 5.54
N MET A 70 -7.51 7.04 6.74
CA MET A 70 -8.33 6.96 7.95
C MET A 70 -9.60 7.82 7.90
N LYS A 71 -9.61 8.89 7.09
CA LYS A 71 -10.69 9.89 7.08
C LYS A 71 -11.55 9.89 5.82
N ASN A 72 -11.08 9.31 4.73
CA ASN A 72 -11.72 9.43 3.42
C ASN A 72 -11.89 8.06 2.75
N LYS A 73 -13.15 7.66 2.50
CA LYS A 73 -13.50 6.41 1.81
C LYS A 73 -12.91 6.29 0.40
N GLN A 74 -12.84 7.39 -0.34
CA GLN A 74 -12.23 7.38 -1.69
C GLN A 74 -10.73 7.04 -1.63
N GLU A 75 -10.02 7.47 -0.58
CA GLU A 75 -8.62 7.11 -0.37
C GLU A 75 -8.47 5.64 0.05
N GLN A 76 -9.44 5.10 0.78
CA GLN A 76 -9.50 3.66 1.11
C GLN A 76 -9.69 2.82 -0.16
N GLU A 77 -10.66 3.18 -1.01
CA GLU A 77 -10.89 2.51 -2.29
C GLU A 77 -9.67 2.59 -3.21
N ARG A 78 -9.01 3.75 -3.31
CA ARG A 78 -7.76 3.91 -4.06
C ARG A 78 -6.67 2.95 -3.55
N PHE A 79 -6.58 2.78 -2.24
CA PHE A 79 -5.63 1.83 -1.65
C PHE A 79 -6.00 0.38 -1.96
N LEU A 80 -7.28 0.01 -1.90
CA LEU A 80 -7.78 -1.31 -2.29
C LEU A 80 -7.48 -1.64 -3.76
N GLN A 81 -7.75 -0.70 -4.66
CA GLN A 81 -7.42 -0.85 -6.09
C GLN A 81 -5.91 -1.04 -6.31
N PHE A 82 -5.09 -0.29 -5.56
CA PHE A 82 -3.65 -0.45 -5.58
C PHE A 82 -3.21 -1.84 -5.07
N LEU A 83 -3.78 -2.36 -3.98
CA LEU A 83 -3.50 -3.72 -3.49
C LEU A 83 -3.90 -4.79 -4.51
N HIS A 84 -5.06 -4.65 -5.14
CA HIS A 84 -5.51 -5.57 -6.20
C HIS A 84 -4.55 -5.62 -7.38
N LYS A 85 -4.08 -4.44 -7.83
CA LYS A 85 -3.06 -4.34 -8.88
C LYS A 85 -1.77 -5.06 -8.49
N GLN A 86 -1.27 -4.84 -7.28
CA GLN A 86 -0.05 -5.50 -6.80
C GLN A 86 -0.23 -7.02 -6.62
N SER A 87 -1.42 -7.49 -6.23
CA SER A 87 -1.74 -8.91 -6.16
C SER A 87 -1.70 -9.58 -7.54
N LYS A 88 -2.30 -8.95 -8.55
CA LYS A 88 -2.28 -9.44 -9.94
C LYS A 88 -0.87 -9.46 -10.53
N GLU A 89 -0.09 -8.41 -10.31
CA GLU A 89 1.31 -8.34 -10.75
C GLU A 89 2.15 -9.47 -10.13
N ARG A 90 1.86 -9.88 -8.89
CA ARG A 90 2.48 -11.06 -8.27
C ARG A 90 2.09 -12.36 -8.98
N GLY A 91 0.79 -12.57 -9.23
CA GLY A 91 0.31 -13.77 -9.93
C GLY A 91 0.87 -13.92 -11.35
N GLN A 92 1.02 -12.80 -12.07
CA GLN A 92 1.60 -12.78 -13.41
C GLN A 92 3.10 -13.09 -13.44
N LYS A 93 3.85 -12.69 -12.40
CA LYS A 93 5.27 -13.02 -12.28
C LYS A 93 5.49 -14.52 -12.03
N ASN A 94 4.60 -15.16 -11.28
CA ASN A 94 4.69 -16.59 -10.97
C ASN A 94 4.34 -17.51 -12.17
N CYS A 95 3.62 -17.02 -13.18
CA CYS A 95 3.29 -17.80 -14.39
C CYS A 95 4.36 -17.67 -15.51
N LYS A 96 5.37 -16.83 -15.32
CA LYS A 96 6.45 -16.58 -16.31
C LYS A 96 7.82 -17.10 -15.83
N GLN A 97 7.83 -17.92 -14.79
CA GLN A 97 9.02 -18.59 -14.27
C GLN A 97 9.00 -20.07 -14.61
#